data_AF-A0A379S6F7-F1
#
_entry.id   AF-A0A379S6F7-F1
#
_cell.length_a   1.000
_cell.length_b   1.000
_cell.length_c   1.000
_cell.angle_alpha   90.00
_cell.angle_beta   90.00
_cell.angle_gamma   90.00
#
_symmetry.space_group_name_H-M   'P 1'
#
loop_
_entity.id
_entity.type
_entity.pdbx_description
1 polymer ?
#
loop_
_entity_poly.entity_id
_entity_poly.type
_entity_poly.pdbx_seq_one_letter_code
_entity_poly.pdbx_strand_id
1 'polypeptide(L)'
;MCEHHHAAKHILCPQCDMLVALPRLSHGQKAACPRCGATLTTEWDAPRQRPTAYALAALFMLLLSNLFPFVNMNVAGVTSEVTLLEIPGVMFSEDYASLGTFFLLFVQLVPAFCLVTILLLVNRASLPLSVKKTLARILFLLKSWGMAEIFLAGVLVSFVKLMAYGDIGIGSSFIPWCLFCLVQLRAFQCVDRRWLWDDIAPQPALAQPLTPGITGIRQSLRSCACCTAILPAESLVCPRCHTKGYVRRKNSLQWTLALLFTSIMLYLPANILPIMITDLLGSKMPSTILAGVILLWSEGLIRWRRLSFSPVLWCRR
;
A
#
# COMPACT_ATOMS: atom_id res chain seq x y z
N MET A 1 -16.38 41.87 -22.05
CA MET A 1 -17.60 41.13 -21.72
C MET A 1 -17.63 39.86 -22.54
N CYS A 2 -17.45 38.71 -21.89
CA CYS A 2 -17.92 37.38 -22.29
C CYS A 2 -17.59 36.46 -21.11
N GLU A 3 -18.42 36.60 -20.07
CA GLU A 3 -18.51 35.67 -18.95
C GLU A 3 -18.87 34.30 -19.50
N HIS A 4 -17.92 33.39 -19.48
CA HIS A 4 -18.24 31.98 -19.43
C HIS A 4 -18.17 31.56 -17.98
N HIS A 5 -19.32 31.51 -17.32
CA HIS A 5 -19.53 30.80 -16.06
C HIS A 5 -19.29 29.30 -16.27
N HIS A 6 -18.02 28.94 -16.44
CA HIS A 6 -17.56 27.57 -16.45
C HIS A 6 -17.40 27.17 -14.98
N ALA A 7 -18.26 26.28 -14.49
CA ALA A 7 -18.27 25.84 -13.11
C ALA A 7 -16.88 25.35 -12.66
N ALA A 8 -16.14 26.21 -11.95
CA ALA A 8 -14.88 25.86 -11.35
C ALA A 8 -15.14 24.77 -10.31
N LYS A 9 -14.48 23.61 -10.46
CA LYS A 9 -14.57 22.55 -9.45
C LYS A 9 -13.80 23.03 -8.21
N HIS A 10 -14.45 23.05 -7.07
CA HIS A 10 -13.83 23.44 -5.81
C HIS A 10 -13.33 22.20 -5.07
N ILE A 11 -12.17 22.30 -4.43
CA ILE A 11 -11.60 21.25 -3.58
C ILE A 11 -11.06 21.84 -2.28
N LEU A 12 -11.29 21.13 -1.17
CA LEU A 12 -10.64 21.44 0.10
C LEU A 12 -9.32 20.66 0.18
N CYS A 13 -8.24 21.38 0.47
CA CYS A 13 -6.94 20.76 0.68
C CYS A 13 -6.97 19.83 1.91
N PRO A 14 -6.61 18.55 1.80
CA PRO A 14 -6.64 17.62 2.93
C PRO A 14 -5.62 17.94 4.04
N GLN A 15 -4.56 18.70 3.73
CA GLN A 15 -3.53 19.10 4.70
C GLN A 15 -3.83 20.44 5.38
N CYS A 16 -3.93 21.54 4.61
CA CYS A 16 -4.07 22.89 5.17
C CYS A 16 -5.51 23.43 5.22
N ASP A 17 -6.50 22.63 4.81
CA ASP A 17 -7.94 22.96 4.78
C ASP A 17 -8.32 24.16 3.89
N MET A 18 -7.40 24.70 3.08
CA MET A 18 -7.71 25.79 2.15
C MET A 18 -8.65 25.32 1.04
N LEU A 19 -9.70 26.11 0.78
CA LEU A 19 -10.57 25.91 -0.37
C LEU A 19 -9.89 26.46 -1.63
N VAL A 20 -9.73 25.62 -2.63
CA VAL A 20 -9.05 25.96 -3.89
C VAL A 20 -10.03 25.73 -5.04
N ALA A 21 -10.18 26.72 -5.92
CA ALA A 21 -10.85 26.56 -7.20
C ALA A 21 -9.87 25.92 -8.18
N LEU A 22 -10.20 24.74 -8.70
CA LEU A 22 -9.37 24.01 -9.64
C LEU A 22 -9.55 24.61 -11.05
N PRO A 23 -8.46 24.97 -11.74
CA PRO A 23 -8.51 25.22 -13.18
C PRO A 23 -8.82 23.91 -13.92
N ARG A 24 -9.23 24.02 -15.19
CA ARG A 24 -9.32 22.83 -16.06
C ARG A 24 -7.92 22.25 -16.23
N LEU A 25 -7.70 21.04 -15.75
CA LEU A 25 -6.47 20.29 -15.93
C LEU A 25 -6.51 19.59 -17.28
N SER A 26 -5.44 19.70 -18.06
CA SER A 26 -5.25 18.83 -19.22
C SER A 26 -4.66 17.48 -18.78
N HIS A 27 -4.69 16.49 -19.70
CA HIS A 27 -4.14 15.16 -19.43
C HIS A 27 -2.64 15.24 -19.03
N GLY A 28 -2.27 14.53 -17.97
CA GLY A 28 -0.92 14.51 -17.41
C GLY A 28 -0.61 15.65 -16.43
N GLN A 29 -1.54 16.59 -16.22
CA GLN A 29 -1.35 17.69 -15.27
C GLN A 29 -1.77 17.33 -13.84
N LYS A 30 -1.09 17.93 -12.86
CA LYS A 30 -1.40 17.82 -11.44
C LYS A 30 -1.74 19.19 -10.87
N ALA A 31 -2.79 19.27 -10.06
CA ALA A 31 -3.08 20.47 -9.28
C ALA A 31 -2.40 20.38 -7.91
N ALA A 32 -1.68 21.44 -7.53
CA ALA A 32 -1.08 21.58 -6.21
C ALA A 32 -1.75 22.71 -5.42
N CYS A 33 -1.80 22.56 -4.09
CA CYS A 33 -2.30 23.60 -3.21
C CYS A 33 -1.30 24.77 -3.17
N PRO A 34 -1.75 26.03 -3.39
CA PRO A 34 -0.85 27.19 -3.39
C PRO A 34 -0.27 27.52 -2.01
N ARG A 35 -0.87 27.02 -0.92
CA ARG A 35 -0.41 27.28 0.46
C ARG A 35 0.57 26.25 1.00
N CYS A 36 0.35 24.96 0.76
CA CYS A 36 1.18 23.89 1.35
C CYS A 36 1.86 22.98 0.32
N GLY A 37 1.62 23.18 -0.98
CA GLY A 37 2.20 22.35 -2.05
C GLY A 37 1.60 20.94 -2.18
N ALA A 38 0.59 20.58 -1.37
CA ALA A 38 -0.05 19.28 -1.45
C ALA A 38 -0.70 19.04 -2.82
N THR A 39 -0.49 17.87 -3.42
CA THR A 39 -1.20 17.45 -4.63
C THR A 39 -2.68 17.26 -4.31
N LEU A 40 -3.55 18.04 -4.97
CA LEU A 40 -5.00 18.05 -4.74
C LEU A 40 -5.70 16.98 -5.60
N THR A 41 -5.36 16.93 -6.88
CA THR A 41 -5.85 15.94 -7.84
C THR A 41 -4.90 15.85 -9.02
N THR A 42 -4.90 14.72 -9.70
CA THR A 42 -4.06 14.41 -10.86
C THR A 42 -4.94 13.91 -11.97
N GLU A 43 -4.91 14.57 -13.13
CA GLU A 43 -5.64 14.09 -14.31
C GLU A 43 -4.72 13.15 -15.09
N TRP A 44 -4.92 11.84 -14.95
CA TRP A 44 -4.13 10.84 -15.65
C TRP A 44 -4.58 10.69 -17.11
N ASP A 45 -3.65 10.48 -18.05
CA ASP A 45 -4.03 10.10 -19.42
C ASP A 45 -4.75 8.74 -19.40
N ALA A 46 -5.86 8.64 -20.14
CA ALA A 46 -6.67 7.43 -20.24
C ALA A 46 -7.03 6.82 -18.86
N PRO A 47 -7.79 7.53 -18.00
CA PRO A 47 -8.03 7.16 -16.60
C PRO A 47 -8.79 5.83 -16.42
N ARG A 48 -9.35 5.27 -17.49
CA ARG A 48 -9.97 3.92 -17.48
C ARG A 48 -9.04 2.82 -17.97
N GLN A 49 -8.28 3.05 -19.04
CA GLN A 49 -7.48 2.02 -19.69
C GLN A 49 -6.22 1.66 -18.88
N ARG A 50 -5.54 2.64 -18.27
CA ARG A 50 -4.33 2.36 -17.49
C ARG A 50 -4.63 1.53 -16.22
N PRO A 51 -5.60 1.91 -15.37
CA PRO A 51 -5.90 1.10 -14.19
C PRO A 51 -6.41 -0.31 -14.51
N THR A 52 -7.14 -0.46 -15.61
CA THR A 52 -7.64 -1.78 -16.04
C THR A 52 -6.53 -2.66 -16.59
N ALA A 53 -5.64 -2.11 -17.42
CA ALA A 53 -4.46 -2.83 -17.91
C ALA A 53 -3.55 -3.28 -16.75
N TYR A 54 -3.24 -2.38 -15.81
CA TYR A 54 -2.44 -2.75 -14.63
C TYR A 54 -3.15 -3.75 -13.74
N ALA A 55 -4.46 -3.63 -13.51
CA ALA A 55 -5.19 -4.56 -12.67
C ALA A 55 -5.28 -5.97 -13.29
N LEU A 56 -5.51 -6.07 -14.61
CA LEU A 56 -5.47 -7.35 -15.33
C LEU A 56 -4.08 -7.97 -15.32
N ALA A 57 -3.04 -7.18 -15.61
CA ALA A 57 -1.66 -7.65 -15.59
C ALA A 57 -1.25 -8.11 -14.18
N ALA A 58 -1.62 -7.38 -13.12
CA ALA A 58 -1.35 -7.80 -11.74
C ALA A 58 -2.10 -9.08 -11.37
N LEU A 59 -3.38 -9.24 -11.73
CA LEU A 59 -4.11 -10.49 -11.47
C LEU A 59 -3.50 -11.68 -12.22
N PHE A 60 -3.05 -11.47 -13.45
CA PHE A 60 -2.36 -12.49 -14.22
C PHE A 60 -1.02 -12.88 -13.57
N MET A 61 -0.20 -11.89 -13.15
CA MET A 61 1.06 -12.15 -12.45
C MET A 61 0.84 -12.84 -11.10
N LEU A 62 -0.22 -12.48 -10.37
CA LEU A 62 -0.61 -13.15 -9.13
C LEU A 62 -0.98 -14.62 -9.38
N LEU A 63 -1.71 -14.90 -10.45
CA LEU A 63 -2.04 -16.26 -10.87
C LEU A 63 -0.77 -17.04 -11.20
N LEU A 64 0.10 -16.52 -12.06
CA LEU A 64 1.37 -17.17 -12.40
C LEU A 64 2.22 -17.42 -11.15
N SER A 65 2.26 -16.47 -10.22
CA SER A 65 3.02 -16.63 -8.98
C SER A 65 2.55 -17.78 -8.10
N ASN A 66 1.28 -18.18 -8.20
CA ASN A 66 0.73 -19.32 -7.45
C ASN A 66 0.91 -20.66 -8.17
N LEU A 67 1.07 -20.65 -9.50
CA LEU A 67 1.19 -21.88 -10.30
C LEU A 67 2.62 -22.44 -10.28
N PHE A 68 3.62 -21.60 -10.08
CA PHE A 68 5.03 -21.97 -10.14
C PHE A 68 5.69 -22.03 -8.76
N PRO A 69 6.71 -22.88 -8.57
CA PRO A 69 7.41 -23.01 -7.30
C PRO A 69 8.16 -21.72 -6.95
N PHE A 70 8.07 -21.32 -5.68
CA PHE A 70 8.61 -20.07 -5.15
C PHE A 70 10.02 -20.22 -4.62
N VAL A 71 10.30 -21.30 -3.91
CA VAL A 71 11.65 -21.65 -3.43
C VAL A 71 11.94 -23.09 -3.81
N ASN A 72 13.14 -23.29 -4.37
CA ASN A 72 13.65 -24.61 -4.69
C ASN A 72 14.85 -24.89 -3.77
N MET A 73 14.74 -25.92 -2.93
CA MET A 73 15.82 -26.40 -2.09
C MET A 73 16.29 -27.75 -2.60
N ASN A 74 17.60 -27.87 -2.85
CA ASN A 74 18.22 -29.15 -3.19
C ASN A 74 19.11 -29.57 -2.03
N VAL A 75 18.64 -30.49 -1.21
CA VAL A 75 19.37 -31.00 -0.05
C VAL A 75 19.56 -32.50 -0.25
N ALA A 76 20.81 -32.94 -0.28
CA ALA A 76 21.18 -34.36 -0.41
C ALA A 76 20.56 -35.08 -1.63
N GLY A 77 20.32 -34.37 -2.74
CA GLY A 77 19.77 -34.94 -3.98
C GLY A 77 18.24 -35.03 -4.04
N VAL A 78 17.53 -34.59 -2.99
CA VAL A 78 16.07 -34.42 -2.99
C VAL A 78 15.75 -32.95 -3.26
N THR A 79 15.06 -32.69 -4.35
CA THR A 79 14.54 -31.36 -4.69
C THR A 79 13.18 -31.17 -4.03
N SER A 80 13.12 -30.34 -2.99
CA SER A 80 11.87 -29.89 -2.38
C SER A 80 11.53 -28.53 -2.97
N GLU A 81 10.45 -28.50 -3.76
CA GLU A 81 9.88 -27.27 -4.30
C GLU A 81 8.70 -26.85 -3.41
N VAL A 82 8.64 -25.56 -3.05
CA VAL A 82 7.55 -25.00 -2.24
C VAL A 82 6.86 -23.90 -3.03
N THR A 83 5.56 -24.06 -3.27
CA THR A 83 4.71 -23.05 -3.90
C THR A 83 4.20 -22.04 -2.88
N LEU A 84 3.76 -20.86 -3.35
CA LEU A 84 3.32 -19.77 -2.49
C LEU A 84 2.06 -20.14 -1.66
N LEU A 85 1.20 -21.01 -2.18
CA LEU A 85 0.00 -21.51 -1.49
C LEU A 85 0.29 -22.66 -0.51
N GLU A 86 1.40 -23.36 -0.66
CA GLU A 86 1.83 -24.40 0.29
C GLU A 86 2.44 -23.79 1.56
N ILE A 87 2.98 -22.56 1.49
CA ILE A 87 3.57 -21.87 2.65
C ILE A 87 2.61 -21.84 3.85
N PRO A 88 1.35 -21.37 3.74
CA PRO A 88 0.38 -21.47 4.83
C PRO A 88 0.09 -22.89 5.30
N GLY A 89 0.08 -23.87 4.38
CA GLY A 89 -0.15 -25.28 4.70
C GLY A 89 0.88 -25.81 5.69
N VAL A 90 2.16 -25.52 5.44
CA VAL A 90 3.28 -25.86 6.35
C VAL A 90 3.16 -25.11 7.68
N MET A 91 2.71 -23.85 7.65
CA MET A 91 2.53 -23.07 8.89
C MET A 91 1.35 -23.57 9.74
N PHE A 92 0.32 -24.14 9.11
CA PHE A 92 -0.82 -24.74 9.81
C PHE A 92 -0.44 -26.05 10.50
N SER A 93 0.48 -26.84 9.93
CA SER A 93 0.96 -28.07 10.56
C SER A 93 1.92 -27.82 11.72
N GLU A 94 2.64 -26.70 11.72
CA GLU A 94 3.68 -26.35 12.72
C GLU A 94 3.15 -25.45 13.86
N ASP A 95 1.85 -25.52 14.19
CA ASP A 95 1.17 -24.72 15.24
C ASP A 95 1.14 -23.19 15.04
N TYR A 96 1.61 -22.64 13.91
CA TYR A 96 1.59 -21.21 13.58
C TYR A 96 0.34 -20.79 12.77
N ALA A 97 -0.83 -21.33 13.11
CA ALA A 97 -2.04 -21.18 12.29
C ALA A 97 -2.55 -19.73 12.14
N SER A 98 -2.35 -18.90 13.16
CA SER A 98 -2.71 -17.47 13.09
C SER A 98 -1.92 -16.73 12.01
N LEU A 99 -0.63 -17.01 11.90
CA LEU A 99 0.27 -16.37 10.94
C LEU A 99 -0.01 -16.83 9.50
N GLY A 100 -0.27 -18.13 9.30
CA GLY A 100 -0.70 -18.66 8.00
C GLY A 100 -2.01 -18.05 7.50
N THR A 101 -2.97 -17.81 8.41
CA THR A 101 -4.23 -17.12 8.09
C THR A 101 -4.01 -15.67 7.67
N PHE A 102 -3.16 -14.93 8.40
CA PHE A 102 -2.83 -13.54 8.04
C PHE A 102 -2.10 -13.44 6.69
N PHE A 103 -1.24 -14.41 6.39
CA PHE A 103 -0.59 -14.49 5.08
C PHE A 103 -1.63 -14.63 3.97
N LEU A 104 -2.50 -15.65 4.03
CA LEU A 104 -3.55 -15.84 3.02
C LEU A 104 -4.45 -14.60 2.88
N LEU A 105 -4.82 -13.98 4.00
CA LEU A 105 -5.68 -12.81 3.98
C LEU A 105 -4.98 -11.60 3.34
N PHE A 106 -3.83 -11.17 3.87
CA PHE A 106 -3.23 -9.88 3.51
C PHE A 106 -2.27 -9.93 2.32
N VAL A 107 -1.67 -11.09 2.05
CA VAL A 107 -0.73 -11.28 0.92
C VAL A 107 -1.48 -11.75 -0.33
N GLN A 108 -2.52 -12.57 -0.17
CA GLN A 108 -3.26 -13.14 -1.30
C GLN A 108 -4.64 -12.50 -1.53
N LEU A 109 -5.56 -12.65 -0.57
CA LEU A 109 -6.97 -12.30 -0.75
C LEU A 109 -7.22 -10.79 -0.87
N VAL A 110 -6.61 -9.98 -0.01
CA VAL A 110 -6.81 -8.52 0.01
C VAL A 110 -6.31 -7.86 -1.29
N PRO A 111 -5.10 -8.13 -1.78
CA PRO A 111 -4.66 -7.68 -3.10
C PRO A 111 -5.57 -8.10 -4.25
N ALA A 112 -5.93 -9.39 -4.32
CA ALA A 112 -6.82 -9.90 -5.36
C ALA A 112 -8.18 -9.20 -5.34
N PHE A 113 -8.79 -9.07 -4.16
CA PHE A 113 -10.06 -8.38 -3.97
C PHE A 113 -10.00 -6.92 -4.40
N CYS A 114 -8.92 -6.20 -4.04
CA CYS A 114 -8.73 -4.81 -4.44
C CYS A 114 -8.62 -4.66 -5.97
N LEU A 115 -7.86 -5.52 -6.64
CA LEU A 115 -7.69 -5.48 -8.10
C LEU A 115 -8.98 -5.81 -8.84
N VAL A 116 -9.71 -6.85 -8.41
CA VAL A 116 -11.03 -7.19 -8.95
C VAL A 116 -12.02 -6.04 -8.75
N THR A 117 -12.02 -5.43 -7.56
CA THR A 117 -12.89 -4.28 -7.28
C THR A 117 -12.58 -3.09 -8.18
N ILE A 118 -11.29 -2.81 -8.45
CA ILE A 118 -10.89 -1.77 -9.40
C ILE A 118 -11.44 -2.08 -10.80
N LEU A 119 -11.30 -3.32 -11.28
CA LEU A 119 -11.84 -3.71 -12.59
C LEU A 119 -13.36 -3.52 -12.68
N LEU A 120 -14.10 -3.97 -11.67
CA LEU A 120 -15.56 -3.86 -11.63
C LEU A 120 -16.04 -2.40 -11.61
N LEU A 121 -15.38 -1.54 -10.83
CA LEU A 121 -15.77 -0.13 -10.70
C LEU A 121 -15.36 0.70 -11.92
N VAL A 122 -14.15 0.50 -12.47
CA VAL A 122 -13.63 1.27 -13.61
C VAL A 122 -14.34 0.91 -14.93
N ASN A 123 -14.67 -0.36 -15.14
CA ASN A 123 -15.37 -0.83 -16.35
C ASN A 123 -16.89 -0.63 -16.29
N ARG A 124 -17.40 0.10 -15.29
CA ARG A 124 -18.84 0.38 -15.11
C ARG A 124 -19.71 -0.86 -15.20
N ALA A 125 -19.31 -1.96 -14.55
CA ALA A 125 -20.13 -3.16 -14.47
C ALA A 125 -21.56 -2.81 -13.98
N SER A 126 -22.55 -3.57 -14.44
CA SER A 126 -23.97 -3.43 -14.11
C SER A 126 -24.26 -3.86 -12.68
N LEU A 127 -23.71 -3.13 -11.71
CA LEU A 127 -23.90 -3.32 -10.28
C LEU A 127 -24.84 -2.24 -9.72
N PRO A 128 -25.68 -2.58 -8.73
CA PRO A 128 -26.51 -1.60 -8.05
C PRO A 128 -25.65 -0.56 -7.34
N LEU A 129 -26.14 0.68 -7.28
CA LEU A 129 -25.40 1.84 -6.77
C LEU A 129 -24.95 1.66 -5.30
N SER A 130 -25.74 0.97 -4.47
CA SER A 130 -25.37 0.62 -3.10
C SER A 130 -24.13 -0.27 -3.03
N VAL A 131 -24.03 -1.27 -3.91
CA VAL A 131 -22.86 -2.17 -3.98
C VAL A 131 -21.64 -1.40 -4.47
N LYS A 132 -21.78 -0.54 -5.49
CA LYS A 132 -20.67 0.32 -5.96
C LYS A 132 -20.12 1.21 -4.84
N LYS A 133 -21.00 1.84 -4.05
CA LYS A 133 -20.60 2.66 -2.89
C LYS A 133 -19.87 1.85 -1.82
N THR A 134 -20.37 0.65 -1.49
CA THR A 134 -19.75 -0.23 -0.49
C THR A 134 -18.40 -0.73 -0.96
N LEU A 135 -18.31 -1.23 -2.20
CA LEU A 135 -17.06 -1.68 -2.81
C LEU A 135 -16.01 -0.56 -2.86
N ALA A 136 -16.39 0.66 -3.26
CA ALA A 136 -15.46 1.79 -3.27
C ALA A 136 -14.96 2.15 -1.85
N ARG A 137 -15.84 2.11 -0.85
CA ARG A 137 -15.44 2.35 0.55
C ARG A 137 -14.46 1.30 1.05
N ILE A 138 -14.77 0.03 0.81
CA ILE A 138 -13.97 -1.13 1.19
C ILE A 138 -12.61 -1.05 0.46
N LEU A 139 -12.59 -0.78 -0.85
CA LEU A 139 -11.37 -0.62 -1.64
C LEU A 139 -10.41 0.41 -1.02
N PHE A 140 -10.88 1.63 -0.72
CA PHE A 140 -10.00 2.66 -0.16
C PHE A 140 -9.59 2.41 1.30
N LEU A 141 -10.31 1.56 2.02
CA LEU A 141 -9.89 1.09 3.34
C LEU A 141 -8.79 0.04 3.19
N LEU A 142 -9.03 -1.02 2.40
CA LEU A 142 -8.12 -2.14 2.21
C LEU A 142 -6.87 -1.80 1.40
N LYS A 143 -6.89 -0.75 0.58
CA LYS A 143 -5.71 -0.26 -0.15
C LYS A 143 -4.50 -0.03 0.76
N SER A 144 -4.72 0.41 2.00
CA SER A 144 -3.65 0.61 2.99
C SER A 144 -3.21 -0.65 3.73
N TRP A 145 -3.96 -1.76 3.60
CA TRP A 145 -3.70 -3.03 4.28
C TRP A 145 -3.02 -4.07 3.38
N GLY A 146 -2.76 -3.77 2.10
CA GLY A 146 -2.04 -4.68 1.21
C GLY A 146 -0.59 -4.84 1.66
N MET A 147 -0.20 -6.04 2.10
CA MET A 147 1.13 -6.33 2.65
C MET A 147 2.03 -7.13 1.70
N ALA A 148 1.64 -7.31 0.43
CA ALA A 148 2.40 -8.10 -0.54
C ALA A 148 3.85 -7.60 -0.70
N GLU A 149 4.06 -6.28 -0.75
CA GLU A 149 5.39 -5.68 -0.86
C GLU A 149 6.25 -5.94 0.39
N ILE A 150 5.64 -5.88 1.58
CA ILE A 150 6.34 -6.14 2.85
C ILE A 150 6.72 -7.62 2.95
N PHE A 151 5.85 -8.52 2.49
CA PHE A 151 6.17 -9.94 2.38
C PHE A 151 7.36 -10.17 1.45
N LEU A 152 7.39 -9.54 0.26
CA LEU A 152 8.55 -9.63 -0.65
C LEU A 152 9.85 -9.16 0.02
N ALA A 153 9.82 -8.03 0.72
CA ALA A 153 10.98 -7.54 1.46
C ALA A 153 11.44 -8.52 2.55
N GLY A 154 10.49 -9.13 3.28
CA GLY A 154 10.76 -10.15 4.29
C GLY A 154 11.40 -11.41 3.71
N VAL A 155 10.84 -11.95 2.62
CA VAL A 155 11.41 -13.11 1.91
C VAL A 155 12.83 -12.83 1.44
N LEU A 156 13.08 -11.65 0.86
CA LEU A 156 14.41 -11.27 0.41
C LEU A 156 15.45 -11.27 1.54
N VAL A 157 15.11 -10.68 2.70
CA VAL A 157 15.99 -10.68 3.87
C VAL A 157 16.24 -12.09 4.39
N SER A 158 15.19 -12.92 4.47
CA SER A 158 15.30 -14.32 4.89
C SER A 158 16.14 -15.14 3.91
N PHE A 159 15.95 -14.96 2.61
CA PHE A 159 16.69 -15.66 1.57
C PHE A 159 18.20 -15.34 1.62
N VAL A 160 18.57 -14.07 1.80
CA VAL A 160 19.99 -13.67 1.95
C VAL A 160 20.63 -14.34 3.16
N LYS A 161 19.89 -14.50 4.27
CA LYS A 161 20.38 -15.23 5.45
C LYS A 161 20.56 -16.71 5.16
N LEU A 162 19.59 -17.34 4.50
CA LEU A 162 19.60 -18.77 4.25
C LEU A 162 20.68 -19.19 3.23
N MET A 163 20.99 -18.34 2.23
CA MET A 163 22.13 -18.57 1.32
C MET A 163 23.50 -18.59 2.02
N ALA A 164 23.60 -18.07 3.25
CA ALA A 164 24.83 -18.20 4.03
C ALA A 164 25.01 -19.62 4.60
N TYR A 165 23.94 -20.40 4.72
CA TYR A 165 23.92 -21.74 5.32
C TYR A 165 23.81 -22.89 4.28
N GLY A 166 23.57 -22.60 2.99
CA GLY A 166 23.52 -23.63 1.93
C GLY A 166 23.08 -23.12 0.55
N ASP A 167 23.11 -24.02 -0.45
CA ASP A 167 22.68 -23.75 -1.83
C ASP A 167 21.14 -23.78 -1.95
N ILE A 168 20.53 -22.59 -1.90
CA ILE A 168 19.09 -22.41 -2.06
C ILE A 168 18.83 -21.67 -3.37
N GLY A 169 18.01 -22.27 -4.23
CA GLY A 169 17.60 -21.70 -5.50
C GLY A 169 16.32 -20.88 -5.37
N ILE A 170 16.27 -19.77 -6.10
CA ILE A 170 15.02 -19.01 -6.29
C ILE A 170 14.18 -19.75 -7.35
N GLY A 171 12.93 -20.04 -7.02
CA GLY A 171 11.99 -20.64 -7.97
C GLY A 171 11.52 -19.65 -9.05
N SER A 172 10.91 -20.17 -10.10
CA SER A 172 10.49 -19.33 -11.24
C SER A 172 9.36 -18.34 -10.89
N SER A 173 8.58 -18.56 -9.82
CA SER A 173 7.51 -17.61 -9.41
C SER A 173 8.00 -16.33 -8.73
N PHE A 174 9.27 -16.25 -8.34
CA PHE A 174 9.82 -15.05 -7.71
C PHE A 174 9.75 -13.82 -8.63
N ILE A 175 10.02 -13.98 -9.93
CA ILE A 175 9.94 -12.88 -10.90
C ILE A 175 8.48 -12.42 -11.11
N PRO A 176 7.51 -13.32 -11.40
CA PRO A 176 6.09 -12.98 -11.39
C PRO A 176 5.63 -12.29 -10.10
N TRP A 177 6.10 -12.72 -8.93
CA TRP A 177 5.76 -12.09 -7.65
C TRP A 177 6.31 -10.66 -7.55
N CYS A 178 7.57 -10.44 -7.93
CA CYS A 178 8.15 -9.10 -7.99
C CYS A 178 7.38 -8.18 -8.95
N LEU A 179 7.05 -8.68 -10.14
CA LEU A 179 6.25 -7.94 -11.12
C LEU A 179 4.84 -7.67 -10.61
N PHE A 180 4.22 -8.62 -9.93
CA PHE A 180 2.93 -8.45 -9.27
C PHE A 180 2.97 -7.29 -8.27
N CYS A 181 3.94 -7.26 -7.36
CA CYS A 181 4.09 -6.16 -6.39
C CYS A 181 4.22 -4.79 -7.09
N LEU A 182 5.08 -4.69 -8.11
CA LEU A 182 5.28 -3.45 -8.85
C LEU A 182 4.03 -2.99 -9.60
N VAL A 183 3.37 -3.90 -10.32
CA VAL A 183 2.19 -3.58 -11.13
C VAL A 183 0.98 -3.29 -10.24
N GLN A 184 0.82 -4.01 -9.13
CA GLN A 184 -0.20 -3.72 -8.12
C GLN A 184 -0.03 -2.31 -7.55
N LEU A 185 1.20 -1.93 -7.16
CA LEU A 185 1.51 -0.59 -6.66
C LEU A 185 1.14 0.48 -7.69
N ARG A 186 1.48 0.25 -8.98
CA ARG A 186 1.10 1.15 -10.08
C ARG A 186 -0.41 1.23 -10.27
N ALA A 187 -1.14 0.11 -10.22
CA ALA A 187 -2.60 0.11 -10.28
C ALA A 187 -3.20 0.97 -9.16
N PHE A 188 -2.66 0.86 -7.94
CA PHE A 188 -3.08 1.67 -6.81
C PHE A 188 -2.74 3.15 -6.95
N GLN A 189 -1.60 3.52 -7.55
CA GLN A 189 -1.23 4.91 -7.78
C GLN A 189 -2.09 5.58 -8.87
N CYS A 190 -2.44 4.85 -9.94
CA CYS A 190 -3.24 5.38 -11.04
C CYS A 190 -4.72 5.58 -10.69
N VAL A 191 -5.26 4.86 -9.69
CA VAL A 191 -6.64 5.04 -9.24
C VAL A 191 -6.75 6.25 -8.31
N ASP A 192 -7.12 7.41 -8.88
CA ASP A 192 -7.46 8.61 -8.10
C ASP A 192 -8.82 8.40 -7.40
N ARG A 193 -8.81 8.63 -6.09
CA ARG A 193 -9.98 8.59 -5.22
C ARG A 193 -11.08 9.50 -5.73
N ARG A 194 -10.78 10.73 -6.14
CA ARG A 194 -11.81 11.70 -6.53
C ARG A 194 -12.51 11.28 -7.80
N TRP A 195 -11.72 10.93 -8.81
CA TRP A 195 -12.21 10.49 -10.11
C TRP A 195 -13.14 9.29 -9.98
N LEU A 196 -12.74 8.26 -9.22
CA LEU A 196 -13.55 7.05 -9.04
C LEU A 196 -14.89 7.35 -8.36
N TRP A 197 -14.89 8.19 -7.33
CA TRP A 197 -16.14 8.57 -6.66
C TRP A 197 -17.01 9.46 -7.54
N ASP A 198 -16.43 10.37 -8.34
CA ASP A 198 -17.14 11.25 -9.28
C ASP A 198 -17.87 10.45 -10.38
N ASP A 199 -17.33 9.28 -10.78
CA ASP A 199 -18.01 8.34 -11.69
C ASP A 199 -19.16 7.56 -11.03
N ILE A 200 -19.05 7.25 -9.72
CA ILE A 200 -20.05 6.45 -8.98
C ILE A 200 -21.27 7.27 -8.56
N ALA A 201 -21.06 8.45 -8.00
CA ALA A 201 -22.13 9.30 -7.49
C ALA A 201 -21.73 10.78 -7.58
N PRO A 202 -22.64 11.67 -8.00
CA PRO A 202 -22.36 13.10 -8.10
C PRO A 202 -22.02 13.69 -6.73
N GLN A 203 -21.31 14.81 -6.74
CA GLN A 203 -21.01 15.55 -5.52
C GLN A 203 -22.31 16.16 -4.95
N PRO A 204 -22.47 16.19 -3.63
CA PRO A 204 -23.63 16.84 -3.02
C PRO A 204 -23.61 18.33 -3.36
N ALA A 205 -24.76 18.85 -3.80
CA ALA A 205 -24.93 20.28 -4.02
C ALA A 205 -24.84 21.02 -2.67
N LEU A 206 -24.12 22.14 -2.65
CA LEU A 206 -24.01 23.01 -1.49
C LEU A 206 -24.91 24.22 -1.70
N ALA A 207 -25.70 24.57 -0.68
CA ALA A 207 -26.57 25.74 -0.72
C ALA A 207 -25.81 27.06 -0.49
N GLN A 208 -24.63 27.00 0.11
CA GLN A 208 -23.81 28.17 0.44
C GLN A 208 -22.81 28.52 -0.67
N PRO A 209 -22.56 29.82 -0.92
CA PRO A 209 -21.52 30.25 -1.85
C PRO A 209 -20.13 29.87 -1.33
N LEU A 210 -19.26 29.42 -2.24
CA LEU A 210 -17.90 28.98 -1.95
C LEU A 210 -16.91 30.10 -2.27
N THR A 211 -16.09 30.50 -1.30
CA THR A 211 -15.05 31.52 -1.49
C THR A 211 -13.66 30.87 -1.51
N PRO A 212 -12.99 30.81 -2.67
CA PRO A 212 -11.64 30.24 -2.76
C PRO A 212 -10.63 31.10 -1.97
N GLY A 213 -9.58 30.47 -1.46
CA GLY A 213 -8.53 31.11 -0.65
C GLY A 213 -8.81 31.14 0.85
N ILE A 214 -10.05 30.95 1.28
CA ILE A 214 -10.42 30.83 2.70
C ILE A 214 -10.46 29.35 3.10
N THR A 215 -10.12 29.04 4.35
CA THR A 215 -10.20 27.66 4.86
C THR A 215 -11.64 27.16 4.96
N GLY A 216 -11.85 25.86 4.78
CA GLY A 216 -13.15 25.22 4.90
C GLY A 216 -13.78 25.45 6.27
N ILE A 217 -12.99 25.34 7.34
CA ILE A 217 -13.44 25.57 8.72
C ILE A 217 -14.07 26.97 8.90
N ARG A 218 -13.47 28.01 8.32
CA ARG A 218 -13.99 29.39 8.43
C ARG A 218 -15.29 29.60 7.65
N GLN A 219 -15.54 28.75 6.66
CA GLN A 219 -16.75 28.74 5.85
C GLN A 219 -17.75 27.68 6.31
N SER A 220 -17.60 27.14 7.53
CA SER A 220 -18.42 26.02 8.06
C SER A 220 -18.50 24.82 7.10
N LEU A 221 -17.38 24.45 6.49
CA LEU A 221 -17.23 23.29 5.61
C LEU A 221 -16.27 22.25 6.18
N ARG A 222 -16.41 21.02 5.68
CA ARG A 222 -15.47 19.91 5.91
C ARG A 222 -15.31 19.07 4.65
N SER A 223 -14.17 18.40 4.53
CA SER A 223 -13.95 17.37 3.50
C SER A 223 -14.24 15.96 4.04
N CYS A 224 -14.84 15.11 3.23
CA CYS A 224 -15.05 13.71 3.61
C CYS A 224 -13.76 12.89 3.47
N ALA A 225 -13.30 12.21 4.52
CA ALA A 225 -12.09 11.36 4.46
C ALA A 225 -12.21 10.16 3.49
N CYS A 226 -13.43 9.71 3.17
CA CYS A 226 -13.65 8.57 2.27
C CYS A 226 -13.76 9.00 0.79
N CYS A 227 -14.67 9.92 0.47
CA CYS A 227 -15.00 10.31 -0.91
C CYS A 227 -14.57 11.74 -1.29
N THR A 228 -13.85 12.42 -0.40
CA THR A 228 -13.35 13.81 -0.51
C THR A 228 -14.41 14.88 -0.73
N ALA A 229 -15.70 14.54 -0.80
CA ALA A 229 -16.79 15.48 -1.02
C ALA A 229 -16.77 16.61 0.01
N ILE A 230 -17.08 17.83 -0.44
CA ILE A 230 -17.24 19.00 0.42
C ILE A 230 -18.63 18.93 1.04
N LEU A 231 -18.71 19.10 2.35
CA LEU A 231 -19.92 18.98 3.14
C LEU A 231 -20.00 20.13 4.14
N PRO A 232 -21.21 20.53 4.56
CA PRO A 232 -21.38 21.43 5.70
C PRO A 232 -20.75 20.83 6.97
N ALA A 233 -20.15 21.67 7.80
CA ALA A 233 -19.46 21.32 9.04
C ALA A 233 -20.36 20.54 10.01
N GLU A 234 -21.64 20.89 10.06
CA GLU A 234 -22.65 20.28 10.94
C GLU A 234 -23.08 18.88 10.51
N SER A 235 -22.99 18.60 9.20
CA SER A 235 -23.41 17.30 8.67
C SER A 235 -22.41 16.22 9.12
N LEU A 236 -22.79 15.30 10.00
CA LEU A 236 -21.87 14.24 10.47
C LEU A 236 -21.76 13.09 9.48
N VAL A 237 -22.86 12.74 8.81
CA VAL A 237 -22.93 11.63 7.84
C VAL A 237 -22.81 12.17 6.43
N CYS A 238 -21.91 11.60 5.63
CA CYS A 238 -21.80 11.98 4.23
C CYS A 238 -22.98 11.40 3.40
N PRO A 239 -23.77 12.20 2.65
CA PRO A 239 -24.84 11.69 1.80
C PRO A 239 -24.34 10.85 0.61
N ARG A 240 -23.07 11.04 0.21
CA ARG A 240 -22.46 10.34 -0.94
C ARG A 240 -21.97 8.95 -0.55
N CYS A 241 -21.10 8.88 0.46
CA CYS A 241 -20.44 7.64 0.86
C CYS A 241 -20.93 7.08 2.20
N HIS A 242 -21.88 7.72 2.89
CA HIS A 242 -22.42 7.34 4.22
C HIS A 242 -21.38 7.14 5.34
N THR A 243 -20.17 7.66 5.17
CA THR A 243 -19.14 7.64 6.21
C THR A 243 -19.37 8.77 7.21
N LYS A 244 -19.30 8.46 8.51
CA LYS A 244 -19.34 9.44 9.59
C LYS A 244 -18.00 10.19 9.65
N GLY A 245 -18.05 11.50 9.82
CA GLY A 245 -16.87 12.34 9.95
C GLY A 245 -17.16 13.63 10.70
N TYR A 246 -16.10 14.26 11.16
CA TYR A 246 -16.13 15.50 11.93
C TYR A 246 -15.21 16.52 11.25
N VAL A 247 -15.45 17.82 11.46
CA VAL A 247 -14.56 18.89 11.00
C VAL A 247 -13.16 18.70 11.60
N ARG A 248 -13.10 18.51 12.92
CA ARG A 248 -11.88 18.21 13.66
C ARG A 248 -12.17 17.10 14.65
N ARG A 249 -11.32 16.06 14.69
CA ARG A 249 -11.44 15.02 15.72
C ARG A 249 -11.14 15.63 17.09
N LYS A 250 -12.07 15.45 18.04
CA LYS A 250 -11.88 15.86 19.45
C LYS A 250 -10.63 15.19 20.01
N ASN A 251 -9.84 15.93 20.80
CA ASN A 251 -8.64 15.45 21.47
C ASN A 251 -7.59 14.80 20.54
N SER A 252 -7.55 15.18 19.25
CA SER A 252 -6.61 14.62 18.27
C SER A 252 -5.16 14.64 18.75
N LEU A 253 -4.70 15.75 19.35
CA LEU A 253 -3.35 15.87 19.91
C LEU A 253 -3.09 14.89 21.06
N GLN A 254 -4.05 14.72 21.97
CA GLN A 254 -3.92 13.79 23.10
C GLN A 254 -3.85 12.34 22.59
N TRP A 255 -4.70 11.97 21.62
CA TRP A 255 -4.65 10.64 21.00
C TRP A 255 -3.33 10.39 20.27
N THR A 256 -2.82 11.36 19.51
CA THR A 256 -1.53 11.20 18.84
C THR A 256 -0.38 11.07 19.83
N LEU A 257 -0.39 11.82 20.93
CA LEU A 257 0.63 11.71 21.99
C LEU A 257 0.53 10.37 22.73
N ALA A 258 -0.69 9.93 23.06
CA ALA A 258 -0.91 8.63 23.72
C ALA A 258 -0.41 7.48 22.84
N LEU A 259 -0.80 7.46 21.55
CA LEU A 259 -0.34 6.43 20.61
C LEU A 259 1.17 6.45 20.37
N LEU A 260 1.78 7.64 20.31
CA LEU A 260 3.23 7.79 20.19
C LEU A 260 3.94 7.21 21.41
N PHE A 261 3.48 7.54 22.63
CA PHE A 261 4.05 7.02 23.86
C PHE A 261 3.92 5.49 23.96
N THR A 262 2.74 4.95 23.66
CA THR A 262 2.51 3.50 23.60
C THR A 262 3.43 2.83 22.57
N SER A 263 3.60 3.43 21.39
CA SER A 263 4.51 2.91 20.36
C SER A 263 5.95 2.86 20.84
N ILE A 264 6.45 3.90 21.53
CA ILE A 264 7.81 3.93 22.08
C ILE A 264 7.98 2.84 23.15
N MET A 265 6.98 2.70 24.04
CA MET A 265 7.00 1.71 25.11
C MET A 265 7.02 0.26 24.58
N LEU A 266 6.36 -0.02 23.45
CA LEU A 266 6.35 -1.34 22.80
C LEU A 266 7.55 -1.55 21.88
N TYR A 267 8.10 -0.49 21.28
CA TYR A 267 9.26 -0.58 20.38
C TYR A 267 10.53 -1.03 21.12
N LEU A 268 10.73 -0.52 22.35
CA LEU A 268 11.91 -0.85 23.15
C LEU A 268 12.02 -2.37 23.48
N PRO A 269 10.99 -3.04 24.05
CA PRO A 269 11.06 -4.48 24.31
C PRO A 269 11.11 -5.30 23.03
N ALA A 270 10.44 -4.89 21.95
CA ALA A 270 10.50 -5.62 20.67
C ALA A 270 11.90 -5.69 20.06
N ASN A 271 12.77 -4.71 20.33
CA ASN A 271 14.14 -4.69 19.83
C ASN A 271 15.16 -5.30 20.81
N ILE A 272 14.84 -5.32 22.11
CA ILE A 272 15.74 -5.80 23.18
C ILE A 272 15.48 -7.27 23.53
N LEU A 273 14.22 -7.72 23.49
CA LEU A 273 13.87 -9.10 23.80
C LEU A 273 14.25 -10.03 22.64
N PRO A 274 14.78 -11.24 22.95
CA PRO A 274 15.12 -12.21 21.93
C PRO A 274 13.84 -12.73 21.26
N ILE A 275 13.78 -12.61 19.94
CA ILE A 275 12.64 -13.07 19.14
C ILE A 275 12.79 -14.54 18.76
N MET A 276 14.03 -15.05 18.76
CA MET A 276 14.38 -16.42 18.41
C MET A 276 15.54 -16.90 19.29
N ILE A 277 15.37 -18.07 19.89
CA ILE A 277 16.44 -18.80 20.57
C ILE A 277 16.79 -19.97 19.65
N THR A 278 17.95 -19.89 18.98
CA THR A 278 18.49 -21.01 18.20
C THR A 278 19.47 -21.78 19.07
N ASP A 279 19.15 -23.04 19.36
CA ASP A 279 20.06 -23.95 20.05
C ASP A 279 21.00 -24.59 19.01
N LEU A 280 22.23 -24.07 18.92
CA LEU A 280 23.31 -24.67 18.13
C LEU A 280 24.35 -25.25 19.11
N LEU A 281 24.54 -26.57 19.05
CA LEU A 281 25.52 -27.34 19.85
C LEU A 281 25.51 -27.02 21.35
N GLY A 282 24.33 -27.02 21.99
CA GLY A 282 24.21 -26.81 23.44
C GLY A 282 24.50 -25.39 23.94
N SER A 283 24.83 -24.45 23.04
CA SER A 283 24.98 -23.02 23.35
C SER A 283 23.73 -22.26 22.89
N LYS A 284 23.00 -21.67 23.85
CA LYS A 284 21.82 -20.84 23.55
C LYS A 284 22.29 -19.47 23.10
N MET A 285 22.16 -19.15 21.82
CA MET A 285 22.41 -17.79 21.32
C MET A 285 21.08 -17.04 21.15
N PRO A 286 20.71 -16.13 22.07
CA PRO A 286 19.57 -15.26 21.88
C PRO A 286 19.87 -14.26 20.77
N SER A 287 19.14 -14.34 19.65
CA SER A 287 19.28 -13.39 18.55
C SER A 287 18.22 -12.30 18.68
N THR A 288 18.64 -11.08 19.04
CA THR A 288 17.79 -9.88 18.99
C THR A 288 17.75 -9.34 17.56
N ILE A 289 16.71 -8.59 17.22
CA ILE A 289 16.61 -7.92 15.90
C ILE A 289 17.84 -7.04 15.65
N LEU A 290 18.30 -6.32 16.67
CA LEU A 290 19.48 -5.46 16.60
C LEU A 290 20.77 -6.26 16.36
N ALA A 291 20.94 -7.39 17.03
CA ALA A 291 22.07 -8.29 16.79
C ALA A 291 22.06 -8.84 15.36
N GLY A 292 20.88 -9.18 14.83
CA GLY A 292 20.72 -9.60 13.44
C GLY A 292 21.11 -8.52 12.41
N VAL A 293 20.80 -7.25 12.66
CA VAL A 293 21.24 -6.13 11.80
C VAL A 293 22.74 -5.91 11.88
N ILE A 294 23.33 -5.97 13.09
CA ILE A 294 24.78 -5.83 13.28
C ILE A 294 25.54 -6.97 12.58
N LEU A 295 25.02 -8.20 12.65
CA LEU A 295 25.62 -9.37 12.01
C LEU A 295 25.50 -9.30 10.46
N LEU A 296 24.36 -8.84 9.94
CA LEU A 296 24.22 -8.54 8.52
C LEU A 296 25.13 -7.40 8.06
N TRP A 297 25.33 -6.38 8.90
CA TRP A 297 26.24 -5.28 8.61
C TRP A 297 27.70 -5.75 8.57
N SER A 298 28.12 -6.60 9.52
CA SER A 298 29.47 -7.15 9.55
C SER A 298 29.74 -8.14 8.40
N GLU A 299 28.80 -9.03 8.07
CA GLU A 299 28.93 -9.98 6.96
C GLU A 299 28.76 -9.32 5.58
N GLY A 300 27.83 -8.35 5.47
CA GLY A 300 27.57 -7.58 4.26
C GLY A 300 28.76 -6.72 3.84
N LEU A 301 29.42 -6.06 4.79
CA LEU A 301 30.66 -5.31 4.53
C LEU A 301 31.80 -6.20 4.04
N ILE A 302 31.91 -7.44 4.54
CA ILE A 302 32.96 -8.38 4.13
C ILE A 302 32.69 -8.92 2.72
N ARG A 303 31.44 -9.25 2.37
CA ARG A 303 31.06 -9.72 1.03
C ARG A 303 31.17 -8.62 -0.03
N TRP A 304 30.73 -7.38 0.26
CA TRP A 304 30.88 -6.24 -0.64
C TRP A 304 32.34 -5.78 -0.79
N ARG A 305 33.17 -5.87 0.26
CA ARG A 305 34.63 -5.69 0.10
C ARG A 305 35.24 -6.72 -0.82
N ARG A 306 34.80 -7.98 -0.76
CA ARG A 306 35.34 -9.07 -1.59
C ARG A 306 34.90 -8.97 -3.06
N LEU A 307 33.78 -8.31 -3.34
CA LEU A 307 33.30 -8.01 -4.71
C LEU A 307 33.86 -6.69 -5.27
N SER A 308 34.11 -5.66 -4.46
CA SER A 308 34.75 -4.41 -4.91
C SER A 308 36.28 -4.46 -4.97
N PHE A 309 36.93 -5.42 -4.32
CA PHE A 309 38.38 -5.62 -4.38
C PHE A 309 38.72 -7.02 -4.91
N SER A 310 38.52 -7.23 -6.22
CA SER A 310 39.43 -8.07 -7.02
C SER A 310 40.37 -7.15 -7.80
N PRO A 311 41.53 -6.75 -7.24
CA PRO A 311 42.50 -5.90 -7.94
C PRO A 311 43.41 -6.70 -8.88
N VAL A 312 42.86 -7.57 -9.75
CA VAL A 312 43.70 -8.46 -10.61
C VAL A 312 43.33 -8.45 -12.10
N LEU A 313 42.37 -7.65 -12.58
CA LEU A 313 42.01 -7.65 -14.02
C LEU A 313 42.00 -6.31 -14.74
N TRP A 314 42.61 -5.25 -14.18
CA TRP A 314 42.70 -3.93 -14.84
C TRP A 314 44.13 -3.40 -15.04
N CYS A 315 45.14 -4.27 -15.11
CA CYS A 315 46.48 -3.86 -15.52
C CYS A 315 47.28 -5.00 -16.17
N ARG A 316 46.95 -5.34 -17.42
CA ARG A 316 47.91 -5.74 -18.46
C ARG A 316 47.23 -6.02 -19.81
N ARG A 317 47.64 -5.20 -20.79
CA ARG A 317 47.37 -5.22 -22.25
C ARG A 317 46.03 -4.64 -22.69
#